data_AF-A0A7J3RC95-F1
#
_entry.id   AF-A0A7J3RC95-F1
#
_cell.length_a   1.000
_cell.length_b   1.000
_cell.length_c   1.000
_cell.angle_alpha   90.00
_cell.angle_beta   90.00
_cell.angle_gamma   90.00
#
_symmetry.space_group_name_H-M   'P 1'
#
loop_
_entity.id
_entity.type
_entity.pdbx_description
1 polymer ?
#
loop_
_entity_poly.entity_id
_entity_poly.type
_entity_poly.pdbx_seq_one_letter_code
_entity_poly.pdbx_strand_id
1 'polypeptide(L)'
;MGLFDEFKRLIKKRPAEPQKEKPEARKARTVVKQVRKRKRQKPLEHVLLREWREEVKKLQQHPLTQAKIVNERLLTAIMELLNEINAKLDELSKRLEKVEMQKTASKPAIKLNSSEQSVFDFIKKTKEARAQEVAEALGISRSNAALKLNKLFSIGLLDKRQDGKDVFYFPK
;
A
#
# COMPACT_ATOMS: atom_id res chain seq x y z
N MET A 1 2.71 29.35 1.32
CA MET A 1 3.68 30.34 0.84
C MET A 1 4.98 29.60 0.59
N GLY A 2 5.58 29.47 -0.59
CA GLY A 2 5.28 29.96 -1.93
C GLY A 2 6.43 29.48 -2.82
N LEU A 3 6.32 28.28 -3.38
CA LEU A 3 7.26 27.72 -4.38
C LEU A 3 7.16 28.42 -5.76
N PHE A 4 6.32 29.46 -5.86
CA PHE A 4 6.15 30.29 -7.04
C PHE A 4 7.01 31.58 -7.04
N ASP A 5 7.78 31.84 -5.98
CA ASP A 5 8.58 33.08 -5.86
C ASP A 5 9.98 33.01 -6.50
N GLU A 6 10.47 31.83 -6.87
CA GLU A 6 11.78 31.70 -7.54
C GLU A 6 11.73 31.92 -9.06
N PHE A 7 10.58 31.67 -9.71
CA PHE A 7 10.49 31.73 -11.17
C PHE A 7 10.44 33.16 -11.73
N LYS A 8 10.10 34.16 -10.90
CA LYS A 8 10.03 35.57 -11.32
C LYS A 8 11.37 36.31 -11.33
N ARG A 9 12.46 35.72 -10.81
CA ARG A 9 13.78 36.38 -10.77
C ARG A 9 14.63 36.19 -12.03
N LEU A 10 14.19 35.40 -13.01
CA LEU A 10 14.99 35.04 -14.19
C LEU A 10 14.69 35.85 -15.47
N ILE A 11 13.76 36.81 -15.46
CA ILE A 11 13.39 37.58 -16.68
C ILE A 11 13.92 39.03 -16.68
N LYS A 12 14.68 39.43 -15.66
CA LYS A 12 15.16 40.82 -15.55
C LYS A 12 16.69 40.91 -15.72
N LYS A 13 17.15 41.01 -16.97
CA LYS A 13 18.35 41.74 -17.43
C LYS A 13 18.62 41.45 -18.91
N ARG A 14 18.26 42.39 -19.79
CA ARG A 14 19.01 42.64 -21.03
C ARG A 14 19.40 44.13 -21.05
N PRO A 15 20.70 44.45 -21.23
CA PRO A 15 21.18 45.82 -21.31
C PRO A 15 20.88 46.44 -22.69
N ALA A 16 20.87 47.77 -22.69
CA ALA A 16 20.64 48.66 -23.81
C ALA A 16 21.82 48.71 -24.80
N GLU A 17 21.46 48.99 -26.06
CA GLU A 17 22.13 49.48 -27.29
C GLU A 17 23.69 49.54 -27.40
N PRO A 18 24.21 49.51 -28.65
CA PRO A 18 24.44 50.81 -29.29
C PRO A 18 24.01 50.88 -30.76
N GLN A 19 23.52 52.07 -31.09
CA GLN A 19 23.25 52.61 -32.42
C GLN A 19 24.53 52.61 -33.28
N LYS A 20 24.44 52.23 -34.55
CA LYS A 20 25.36 52.66 -35.60
C LYS A 20 24.63 52.96 -36.91
N GLU A 21 24.60 54.26 -37.20
CA GLU A 21 24.94 54.91 -38.46
C GLU A 21 24.20 54.51 -39.74
N LYS A 22 23.42 55.48 -40.23
CA LYS A 22 22.94 55.60 -41.61
C LYS A 22 24.13 55.67 -42.58
N PRO A 23 23.95 55.18 -43.80
CA PRO A 23 24.25 56.06 -44.93
C PRO A 23 23.04 56.25 -45.87
N GLU A 24 22.85 57.51 -46.22
CA GLU A 24 21.95 57.95 -47.28
C GLU A 24 22.48 57.60 -48.68
N ALA A 25 21.51 57.58 -49.59
CA ALA A 25 21.61 57.84 -51.03
C ALA A 25 22.19 56.73 -51.92
N ARG A 26 21.29 56.17 -52.76
CA ARG A 26 21.23 56.55 -54.19
C ARG A 26 19.92 56.07 -54.81
N LYS A 27 19.24 57.03 -55.47
CA LYS A 27 18.08 56.79 -56.33
C LYS A 27 18.57 56.06 -57.58
N ALA A 28 18.16 54.81 -57.76
CA ALA A 28 18.19 54.14 -59.05
C ALA A 28 16.75 53.80 -59.43
N ARG A 29 16.28 54.44 -60.50
CA ARG A 29 15.02 54.14 -61.18
C ARG A 29 15.07 52.70 -61.70
N THR A 30 14.14 51.86 -61.28
CA THR A 30 13.80 50.62 -62.00
C THR A 30 12.28 50.45 -62.03
N VAL A 31 11.75 50.82 -63.20
CA VAL A 31 10.69 50.15 -63.95
C VAL A 31 9.71 49.29 -63.15
N VAL A 32 8.49 49.82 -63.07
CA VAL A 32 7.20 49.14 -63.02
C VAL A 32 7.27 47.62 -63.23
N LYS A 33 7.11 46.87 -62.15
CA LYS A 33 6.44 45.57 -62.18
C LYS A 33 5.33 45.60 -61.15
N GLN A 34 4.11 45.89 -61.62
CA GLN A 34 2.89 45.52 -60.91
C GLN A 34 2.90 44.00 -60.75
N VAL A 35 3.50 43.52 -59.66
CA VAL A 35 3.35 42.15 -59.22
C VAL A 35 1.91 42.06 -58.70
N ARG A 36 1.01 41.62 -59.59
CA ARG A 36 -0.32 41.11 -59.27
C ARG A 36 -0.17 40.28 -57.99
N LYS A 37 -0.68 40.78 -56.86
CA LYS A 37 -0.88 39.99 -55.65
C LYS A 37 -1.85 38.87 -56.04
N ARG A 38 -1.30 37.72 -56.48
CA ARG A 38 -2.05 36.48 -56.62
C ARG A 38 -2.69 36.26 -55.24
N LYS A 39 -4.02 36.33 -55.16
CA LYS A 39 -4.76 35.83 -54.00
C LYS A 39 -4.22 34.44 -53.74
N ARG A 40 -3.43 34.28 -52.67
CA ARG A 40 -3.02 32.95 -52.19
C ARG A 40 -4.33 32.25 -51.84
N GLN A 41 -4.82 31.41 -52.74
CA GLN A 41 -5.85 30.44 -52.40
C GLN A 41 -5.24 29.65 -51.25
N LYS A 42 -5.79 29.81 -50.04
CA LYS A 42 -5.41 28.96 -48.91
C LYS A 42 -5.69 27.52 -49.40
N PRO A 43 -4.74 26.59 -49.29
CA PRO A 43 -4.96 25.23 -49.76
C PRO A 43 -6.20 24.68 -49.05
N LEU A 44 -7.17 24.21 -49.83
CA LEU A 44 -8.47 23.70 -49.35
C LEU A 44 -8.31 22.65 -48.24
N GLU A 45 -7.19 21.93 -48.24
CA GLU A 45 -6.78 20.97 -47.20
C GLU A 45 -6.79 21.57 -45.78
N HIS A 46 -6.41 22.84 -45.62
CA HIS A 46 -6.44 23.50 -44.30
C HIS A 46 -7.84 23.84 -43.82
N VAL A 47 -8.84 23.89 -44.71
CA VAL A 47 -10.24 24.16 -44.35
C VAL A 47 -10.89 22.86 -43.90
N LEU A 48 -10.75 21.79 -44.67
CA LEU A 48 -11.24 20.45 -44.29
C LEU A 48 -10.65 19.96 -42.97
N LEU A 49 -9.35 20.18 -42.73
CA LEU A 49 -8.73 19.83 -41.46
C LEU A 49 -9.23 20.68 -40.28
N ARG A 50 -9.72 21.90 -40.52
CA ARG A 50 -10.33 22.73 -39.47
C ARG A 50 -11.75 22.25 -39.18
N GLU A 51 -12.55 22.02 -40.21
CA GLU A 51 -13.91 21.49 -40.09
C GLU A 51 -13.91 20.14 -39.37
N TRP A 52 -13.02 19.23 -39.77
CA TRP A 52 -12.84 17.96 -39.09
C TRP A 52 -12.42 18.12 -37.62
N ARG A 53 -11.50 19.05 -37.30
CA ARG A 53 -11.14 19.33 -35.90
C ARG A 53 -12.31 19.90 -35.10
N GLU A 54 -13.14 20.73 -35.71
CA GLU A 54 -14.34 21.28 -35.06
C GLU A 54 -15.40 20.20 -34.82
N GLU A 55 -15.60 19.28 -35.77
CA GLU A 55 -16.48 18.12 -35.61
C GLU A 55 -15.99 17.17 -34.52
N VAL A 56 -14.70 16.84 -34.52
CA VAL A 56 -14.09 16.02 -33.46
C VAL A 56 -14.22 16.71 -32.11
N LYS A 57 -14.04 18.04 -32.04
CA LYS A 57 -14.21 18.80 -30.80
C LYS A 57 -15.65 18.77 -30.30
N LYS A 58 -16.64 18.87 -31.20
CA LYS A 58 -18.07 18.71 -30.87
C LYS A 58 -18.37 17.31 -30.34
N LEU A 59 -17.83 16.28 -31.00
CA LEU A 59 -17.99 14.89 -30.56
C LEU A 59 -17.31 14.61 -29.22
N GLN A 60 -16.14 15.20 -28.94
CA GLN A 60 -15.47 15.11 -27.64
C GLN A 60 -16.21 15.86 -26.53
N GLN A 61 -16.90 16.95 -26.87
CA GLN A 61 -17.74 17.69 -25.93
C GLN A 61 -19.11 17.02 -25.71
N HIS A 62 -19.46 16.03 -26.54
CA HIS A 62 -20.74 15.34 -26.43
C HIS A 62 -20.80 14.52 -25.12
N PRO A 63 -21.90 14.62 -24.34
CA PRO A 63 -22.02 13.97 -23.03
C PRO A 63 -21.88 12.45 -23.08
N LEU A 64 -22.35 11.78 -24.14
CA LEU A 64 -22.16 10.33 -24.32
C LEU A 64 -20.67 9.95 -24.49
N THR A 65 -19.90 10.74 -25.24
CA THR A 65 -18.46 10.50 -25.43
C THR A 65 -17.71 10.73 -24.12
N GLN A 66 -18.07 11.78 -23.39
CA GLN A 66 -17.50 12.04 -22.06
C GLN A 66 -17.85 10.93 -21.07
N ALA A 67 -19.11 10.49 -21.03
CA ALA A 67 -19.54 9.38 -20.19
C ALA A 67 -18.76 8.10 -20.52
N LYS A 68 -18.56 7.80 -21.80
CA LYS A 68 -17.72 6.67 -22.22
C LYS A 68 -16.28 6.79 -21.72
N ILE A 69 -15.65 7.95 -21.90
CA ILE A 69 -14.26 8.20 -21.43
C ILE A 69 -14.17 8.10 -19.91
N VAL A 70 -15.15 8.63 -19.18
CA VAL A 70 -15.20 8.57 -17.71
C VAL A 70 -15.38 7.12 -17.26
N ASN A 71 -16.28 6.36 -17.89
CA ASN A 71 -16.51 4.96 -17.56
C ASN A 71 -15.27 4.10 -17.83
N GLU A 72 -14.59 4.30 -18.96
CA GLU A 72 -13.33 3.59 -19.26
C GLU A 72 -12.27 3.88 -18.20
N ARG A 73 -12.06 5.15 -17.84
CA ARG A 73 -11.09 5.52 -16.79
C ARG A 73 -11.45 4.95 -15.43
N LEU A 74 -12.73 4.95 -15.07
CA LEU A 74 -13.22 4.41 -13.81
C LEU A 74 -13.01 2.89 -13.76
N LEU A 75 -13.28 2.19 -14.87
CA LEU A 75 -13.01 0.75 -14.96
C LEU A 75 -11.52 0.42 -14.85
N THR A 76 -10.64 1.20 -15.49
CA THR A 76 -9.19 1.05 -15.33
C THR A 76 -8.76 1.25 -13.88
N ALA A 77 -9.23 2.32 -13.23
CA ALA A 77 -8.90 2.59 -11.83
C ALA A 77 -9.41 1.49 -10.88
N ILE A 78 -10.60 0.94 -11.12
CA ILE A 78 -11.13 -0.20 -10.35
C ILE A 78 -10.26 -1.44 -10.57
N MET A 79 -9.85 -1.73 -11.81
CA MET A 79 -8.96 -2.86 -12.09
C MET A 79 -7.60 -2.72 -11.40
N GLU A 80 -7.02 -1.52 -11.37
CA GLU A 80 -5.78 -1.23 -10.64
C GLU A 80 -5.94 -1.45 -9.13
N LEU A 81 -7.03 -0.95 -8.54
CA LEU A 81 -7.34 -1.15 -7.12
C LEU A 81 -7.56 -2.63 -6.78
N LEU A 82 -8.26 -3.38 -7.63
CA LEU A 82 -8.45 -4.82 -7.44
C LEU A 82 -7.11 -5.57 -7.48
N ASN A 83 -6.21 -5.19 -8.38
CA ASN A 83 -4.87 -5.79 -8.44
C ASN A 83 -4.05 -5.47 -7.18
N GLU A 84 -4.15 -4.24 -6.65
CA GLU A 84 -3.48 -3.87 -5.39
C GLU A 84 -4.04 -4.66 -4.20
N ILE A 85 -5.36 -4.84 -4.12
CA ILE A 85 -6.01 -5.65 -3.09
C ILE A 85 -5.54 -7.10 -3.18
N ASN A 86 -5.52 -7.69 -4.37
CA ASN A 86 -5.04 -9.06 -4.57
C ASN A 86 -3.58 -9.21 -4.14
N ALA A 87 -2.71 -8.26 -4.50
CA ALA A 87 -1.31 -8.27 -4.06
C ALA A 87 -1.16 -8.20 -2.52
N LYS A 88 -1.98 -7.39 -1.84
CA LYS A 88 -2.01 -7.32 -0.37
C LYS A 88 -2.52 -8.62 0.25
N LEU A 89 -3.54 -9.25 -0.33
CA LEU A 89 -4.05 -10.54 0.14
C LEU A 89 -3.01 -11.66 -0.01
N ASP A 90 -2.26 -11.67 -1.12
CA ASP A 90 -1.15 -12.60 -1.33
C ASP A 90 -0.03 -12.37 -0.31
N GLU A 91 0.29 -11.11 0.00
CA GLU A 91 1.28 -10.79 1.03
C GLU A 91 0.83 -11.25 2.42
N LEU A 92 -0.44 -11.02 2.78
CA LEU A 92 -1.00 -11.50 4.05
C LEU A 92 -0.99 -13.02 4.13
N SER A 93 -1.31 -13.72 3.04
CA SER A 93 -1.25 -15.18 2.95
C SER A 93 0.17 -15.69 3.21
N LYS A 94 1.17 -15.10 2.56
CA LYS A 94 2.60 -15.43 2.79
C LYS A 94 3.05 -15.13 4.23
N ARG A 95 2.54 -14.06 4.84
CA ARG A 95 2.84 -13.74 6.26
C ARG A 95 2.21 -14.76 7.19
N LEU A 96 0.99 -15.21 6.91
CA LEU A 96 0.30 -16.23 7.68
C LEU A 96 1.05 -17.56 7.62
N GLU A 97 1.45 -18.00 6.43
CA GLU A 97 2.25 -19.22 6.24
C GLU A 97 3.55 -19.19 7.07
N LYS A 98 4.25 -18.05 7.09
CA LYS A 98 5.46 -17.88 7.91
C LYS A 98 5.17 -18.04 9.40
N VAL A 99 4.06 -17.47 9.89
CA VAL A 99 3.66 -17.58 11.30
C VAL A 99 3.28 -19.02 11.64
N GLU A 100 2.59 -19.72 10.74
CA GLU A 100 2.22 -21.13 10.95
C GLU A 100 3.44 -22.06 10.93
N MET A 101 4.38 -21.82 10.01
CA MET A 101 5.66 -22.54 9.98
C MET A 101 6.49 -22.28 11.25
N GLN A 102 6.51 -21.05 11.76
CA GLN A 102 7.16 -20.75 13.03
C GLN A 102 6.49 -21.46 14.21
N LYS A 103 5.14 -21.48 14.27
CA LYS A 103 4.40 -22.18 15.33
C LYS A 103 4.64 -23.69 15.34
N THR A 104 4.86 -24.30 14.18
CA THR A 104 5.11 -25.75 14.06
C THR A 104 6.57 -26.11 14.33
N ALA A 105 7.53 -25.26 13.92
CA ALA A 105 8.95 -25.47 14.17
C ALA A 105 9.39 -25.18 15.62
N SER A 106 8.60 -24.42 16.39
CA SER A 106 8.91 -24.05 17.77
C SER A 106 8.04 -24.76 18.81
N LYS A 107 7.73 -26.05 18.64
CA LYS A 107 7.50 -26.90 19.80
C LYS A 107 8.87 -27.37 20.28
N PRO A 108 9.57 -26.64 21.17
CA PRO A 108 10.77 -27.21 21.78
C PRO A 108 10.35 -28.55 22.37
N ALA A 109 11.12 -29.61 22.14
CA ALA A 109 10.90 -30.88 22.80
C ALA A 109 10.89 -30.60 24.31
N ILE A 110 9.70 -30.54 24.92
CA ILE A 110 9.51 -30.15 26.30
C ILE A 110 10.17 -31.25 27.13
N LYS A 111 11.39 -31.00 27.62
CA LYS A 111 12.06 -31.88 28.55
C LYS A 111 11.45 -31.64 29.93
N LEU A 112 10.42 -32.43 30.24
CA LEU A 112 9.86 -32.48 31.58
C LEU A 112 10.81 -33.24 32.50
N ASN A 113 10.98 -32.74 33.72
CA ASN A 113 11.66 -33.52 34.76
C ASN A 113 10.75 -34.67 35.22
N SER A 114 11.34 -35.78 35.71
CA SER A 114 10.57 -36.94 36.20
C SER A 114 9.45 -36.56 37.17
N SER A 115 9.72 -35.64 38.10
CA SER A 115 8.72 -35.18 39.07
C SER A 115 7.60 -34.31 38.46
N GLU A 116 7.84 -33.63 37.33
CA GLU A 116 6.82 -32.87 36.60
C GLU A 116 5.96 -33.82 35.77
N GLN A 117 6.57 -34.87 35.22
CA GLN A 117 5.87 -35.97 34.55
C GLN A 117 4.85 -36.62 35.49
N SER A 118 5.24 -36.94 36.74
CA SER A 118 4.32 -37.54 37.72
C SER A 118 3.14 -36.63 38.07
N VAL A 119 3.36 -35.32 38.17
CA VAL A 119 2.29 -34.33 38.37
C VAL A 119 1.34 -34.33 37.17
N PHE A 120 1.89 -34.31 35.96
CA PHE A 120 1.09 -34.31 34.73
C PHE A 120 0.29 -35.60 34.55
N ASP A 121 0.88 -36.76 34.84
CA ASP A 121 0.21 -38.07 34.77
C ASP A 121 -0.91 -38.17 35.81
N PHE A 122 -0.72 -37.59 37.00
CA PHE A 122 -1.77 -37.51 38.02
C PHE A 122 -2.97 -36.67 37.53
N ILE A 123 -2.73 -35.51 36.94
CA ILE A 123 -3.78 -34.62 36.42
C ILE A 123 -4.49 -35.23 35.21
N LYS A 124 -3.75 -35.95 34.35
CA LYS A 124 -4.35 -36.71 33.25
C LYS A 124 -5.32 -37.78 33.74
N LYS A 125 -5.02 -38.43 34.87
CA LYS A 125 -5.90 -39.44 35.48
C LYS A 125 -7.13 -38.82 36.14
N THR A 126 -6.95 -37.70 36.85
CA THR A 126 -8.01 -37.03 37.62
C THR A 126 -8.86 -36.06 36.79
N LYS A 127 -8.40 -35.64 35.61
CA LYS A 127 -8.96 -34.63 34.70
C LYS A 127 -8.98 -33.20 35.24
N GLU A 128 -9.10 -33.03 36.54
CA GLU A 128 -8.95 -31.75 37.22
C GLU A 128 -8.26 -31.97 38.56
N ALA A 129 -7.39 -31.05 38.96
CA ALA A 129 -6.76 -31.12 40.28
C ALA A 129 -6.44 -29.74 40.83
N ARG A 130 -6.52 -29.61 42.17
CA ARG A 130 -5.99 -28.47 42.92
C ARG A 130 -4.54 -28.71 43.33
N ALA A 131 -3.81 -27.63 43.61
CA ALA A 131 -2.44 -27.73 44.12
C ALA A 131 -2.33 -28.52 45.44
N GLN A 132 -3.38 -28.51 46.25
CA GLN A 132 -3.45 -29.28 47.50
C GLN A 132 -3.58 -30.78 47.23
N GLU A 133 -4.46 -31.18 46.31
CA GLU A 133 -4.69 -32.58 45.95
C GLU A 133 -3.43 -33.21 45.32
N VAL A 134 -2.74 -32.45 44.46
CA VAL A 134 -1.45 -32.87 43.87
C VAL A 134 -0.36 -33.01 44.93
N ALA A 135 -0.33 -32.11 45.91
CA ALA A 135 0.64 -32.14 47.00
C ALA A 135 0.46 -33.38 47.89
N GLU A 136 -0.78 -33.71 48.23
CA GLU A 136 -1.14 -34.89 49.02
C GLU A 136 -0.85 -36.19 48.26
N ALA A 137 -1.23 -36.27 46.97
CA ALA A 137 -1.04 -37.47 46.17
C ALA A 137 0.43 -37.82 45.91
N LEU A 138 1.30 -36.82 45.81
CA LEU A 138 2.73 -37.00 45.50
C LEU A 138 3.65 -36.84 46.72
N GLY A 139 3.11 -36.50 47.88
CA GLY A 139 3.90 -36.27 49.10
C GLY A 139 4.83 -35.06 49.01
N ILE A 140 4.42 -34.01 48.30
CA ILE A 140 5.21 -32.79 48.07
C ILE A 140 4.56 -31.62 48.80
N SER A 141 5.33 -30.58 49.16
CA SER A 141 4.73 -29.36 49.72
C SER A 141 3.78 -28.66 48.72
N ARG A 142 2.69 -28.09 49.23
CA ARG A 142 1.70 -27.33 48.44
C ARG A 142 2.35 -26.27 47.54
N SER A 143 3.32 -25.52 48.07
CA SER A 143 4.02 -24.47 47.32
C SER A 143 4.81 -25.03 46.13
N ASN A 144 5.45 -26.19 46.29
CA ASN A 144 6.21 -26.83 45.21
C ASN A 144 5.27 -27.47 44.17
N ALA A 145 4.13 -28.05 44.60
CA ALA A 145 3.09 -28.49 43.68
C ALA A 145 2.54 -27.32 42.84
N ALA A 146 2.23 -26.18 43.47
CA ALA A 146 1.77 -24.97 42.78
C ALA A 146 2.82 -24.43 41.79
N LEU A 147 4.11 -24.44 42.17
CA LEU A 147 5.22 -24.04 41.29
C LEU A 147 5.25 -24.90 40.02
N LYS A 148 5.19 -26.23 40.17
CA LYS A 148 5.21 -27.18 39.04
C LYS A 148 3.97 -27.04 38.16
N LEU A 149 2.79 -26.87 38.75
CA LEU A 149 1.55 -26.62 38.02
C LEU A 149 1.61 -25.34 37.19
N ASN A 150 2.11 -24.25 37.78
CA ASN A 150 2.31 -22.99 37.06
C ASN A 150 3.32 -23.14 35.93
N LYS A 151 4.38 -23.91 36.13
CA LYS A 151 5.36 -24.21 35.07
C LYS A 151 4.72 -25.02 33.94
N LEU A 152 3.96 -26.07 34.25
CA LEU A 152 3.24 -26.88 33.25
C LEU A 152 2.19 -26.06 32.47
N PHE A 153 1.51 -25.13 33.14
CA PHE A 153 0.63 -24.15 32.50
C PHE A 153 1.41 -23.20 31.56
N SER A 154 2.54 -22.66 32.00
CA SER A 154 3.37 -21.75 31.18
C SER A 154 3.90 -22.42 29.91
N ILE A 155 4.10 -23.74 29.97
CA ILE A 155 4.54 -24.57 28.84
C ILE A 155 3.35 -24.92 27.92
N GLY A 156 2.11 -24.73 28.38
CA GLY A 156 0.89 -25.00 27.61
C GLY A 156 0.43 -26.46 27.63
N LEU A 157 0.88 -27.26 28.61
CA LEU A 157 0.42 -28.65 28.81
C LEU A 157 -0.86 -28.74 29.64
N LEU A 158 -1.11 -27.73 30.46
CA LEU A 158 -2.29 -27.62 31.30
C LEU A 158 -2.97 -26.28 31.01
N ASP A 159 -4.28 -26.25 31.17
CA ASP A 159 -5.07 -25.04 31.26
C ASP A 159 -5.46 -24.79 32.73
N LYS A 160 -5.77 -23.53 33.05
CA LYS A 160 -6.07 -23.07 34.42
C LYS A 160 -7.43 -22.41 34.46
N ARG A 161 -8.26 -22.81 35.43
CA ARG A 161 -9.53 -22.16 35.77
C ARG A 161 -9.47 -21.69 37.20
N GLN A 162 -9.93 -20.46 37.43
CA GLN A 162 -10.10 -19.92 38.77
C GLN A 162 -11.58 -19.98 39.12
N ASP A 163 -11.90 -20.59 40.25
CA ASP A 163 -13.26 -20.64 40.79
C ASP A 163 -13.24 -20.08 42.21
N GLY A 164 -13.66 -18.81 42.33
CA GLY A 164 -13.53 -18.04 43.57
C GLY A 164 -12.08 -17.88 44.04
N LYS A 165 -11.79 -18.46 45.22
CA LYS A 165 -10.46 -18.43 45.87
C LYS A 165 -9.56 -19.58 45.43
N ASP A 166 -10.13 -20.60 44.78
CA ASP A 166 -9.42 -21.80 44.39
C ASP A 166 -9.01 -21.77 42.93
N VAL A 167 -7.90 -22.47 42.65
CA VAL A 167 -7.35 -22.61 41.30
C VAL A 167 -7.32 -24.08 40.94
N PHE A 168 -7.97 -24.39 39.82
CA PHE A 168 -8.06 -25.73 39.23
C PHE A 168 -7.20 -25.78 37.97
N TYR A 169 -6.49 -26.89 37.79
CA TYR A 169 -5.71 -27.18 36.59
C TYR A 169 -6.28 -28.41 35.90
N PHE A 170 -6.38 -28.37 34.58
CA PHE A 170 -6.90 -29.47 33.76
C PHE A 170 -5.98 -29.69 32.55
N PRO A 171 -5.87 -30.93 32.04
CA PRO A 171 -5.04 -31.24 30.89
C PRO A 171 -5.67 -30.64 29.63
N LYS A 172 -4.81 -30.13 28.76
CA LYS A 172 -5.20 -29.63 27.45
C LYS A 172 -5.36 -30.75 26.42
#